data_AF-A0A068LTK4-F1
#
_entry.id   AF-A0A068LTK4-F1
#
_cell.length_a   1.000
_cell.length_b   1.000
_cell.length_c   1.000
_cell.angle_alpha   90.00
_cell.angle_beta   90.00
_cell.angle_gamma   90.00
#
_symmetry.space_group_name_H-M   'P 1'
#
loop_
_entity.id
_entity.type
_entity.pdbx_description
1 polymer ?
#
loop_
_entity_poly.entity_id
_entity_poly.type
_entity_poly.pdbx_seq_one_letter_code
_entity_poly.pdbx_strand_id
1 'polypeptide(L)'
;MRGHHLFFSRLIKEWKFQYGVIRSIADWTILLYLIIPSFVIFIFIYRSWWVELPGWMEKMPLNIAFFLSYLLCWAGNYRTFVQEADKVFLIKHQKLFLRMKKWGYVYSLIFQGVAVGIVIFILLPYFVEYSAFTATQIIVYFIFFVI
;
A
#
# COMPACT_ATOMS: atom_id res chain seq x y z
N MET A 1 -11.66 -8.69 27.60
CA MET A 1 -11.19 -8.84 26.21
C MET A 1 -10.06 -7.86 25.93
N ARG A 2 -8.98 -8.26 25.23
CA ARG A 2 -7.86 -7.35 24.89
C ARG A 2 -8.14 -6.64 23.56
N GLY A 3 -7.92 -5.33 23.48
CA GLY A 3 -8.27 -4.53 22.29
C GLY A 3 -7.60 -4.93 20.96
N HIS A 4 -6.39 -5.50 21.01
CA HIS A 4 -5.72 -6.02 19.81
C HIS A 4 -6.44 -7.25 19.26
N HIS A 5 -6.87 -8.17 20.13
CA HIS A 5 -7.57 -9.39 19.71
C HIS A 5 -8.89 -9.04 19.02
N LEU A 6 -9.61 -8.05 19.55
CA LEU A 6 -10.85 -7.57 18.93
C LEU A 6 -10.58 -6.94 17.56
N PHE A 7 -9.51 -6.15 17.41
CA PHE A 7 -9.10 -5.60 16.12
C PHE A 7 -8.73 -6.69 15.10
N PHE A 8 -7.80 -7.59 15.44
CA PHE A 8 -7.35 -8.64 14.51
C PHE A 8 -8.47 -9.61 14.11
N SER A 9 -9.35 -9.97 15.04
CA SER A 9 -10.51 -10.82 14.70
C SER A 9 -11.45 -10.16 13.68
N ARG A 10 -11.62 -8.83 13.74
CA ARG A 10 -12.42 -8.08 12.75
C ARG A 10 -11.69 -7.94 11.42
N LEU A 11 -10.38 -7.66 11.46
CA LEU A 11 -9.55 -7.56 10.27
C LEU A 11 -9.58 -8.87 9.47
N ILE A 12 -9.44 -10.03 10.13
CA ILE A 12 -9.48 -11.34 9.48
C ILE A 12 -10.85 -11.61 8.86
N LYS A 13 -11.94 -11.28 9.57
CA LYS A 13 -13.31 -11.43 9.03
C LYS A 13 -13.52 -10.58 7.77
N GLU A 14 -13.05 -9.34 7.79
CA GLU A 14 -13.12 -8.43 6.65
C GLU A 14 -12.32 -8.99 5.46
N TRP A 15 -11.08 -9.40 5.66
CA TRP A 15 -10.26 -9.99 4.59
C TRP A 15 -10.87 -11.25 4.00
N LYS A 16 -11.44 -12.12 4.85
CA LYS A 16 -12.15 -13.32 4.39
C LYS A 16 -13.37 -12.97 3.54
N PHE A 17 -14.11 -11.93 3.92
CA PHE A 17 -15.23 -11.42 3.15
C PHE A 17 -14.78 -10.87 1.79
N GLN A 18 -13.77 -9.99 1.76
CA GLN A 18 -13.22 -9.41 0.53
C GLN A 18 -12.67 -10.48 -0.43
N TYR A 19 -11.96 -11.48 0.11
CA TYR A 19 -11.50 -12.63 -0.67
C TYR A 19 -12.67 -13.44 -1.26
N GLY A 20 -13.75 -13.62 -0.50
CA GLY A 20 -14.97 -14.24 -0.98
C GLY A 20 -15.61 -13.48 -2.15
N VAL A 21 -15.62 -12.14 -2.09
CA VAL A 21 -16.11 -11.29 -3.17
C VAL A 21 -15.25 -11.44 -4.43
N ILE A 22 -13.91 -11.36 -4.30
CA ILE A 22 -13.00 -11.53 -5.45
C ILE A 22 -13.19 -12.89 -6.10
N ARG A 23 -13.29 -13.95 -5.28
CA ARG A 23 -13.52 -15.33 -5.76
C ARG A 23 -14.87 -15.50 -6.44
N SER A 24 -15.88 -14.69 -6.11
CA SER A 24 -17.19 -14.74 -6.76
C SER A 24 -17.18 -14.12 -8.15
N ILE A 25 -16.25 -13.21 -8.43
CA ILE A 25 -16.17 -12.47 -9.70
C ILE A 25 -15.15 -13.12 -10.65
N ALA A 26 -14.06 -13.66 -10.12
CA ALA A 26 -12.95 -14.18 -10.92
C ALA A 26 -12.65 -15.65 -10.61
N ASP A 27 -12.65 -16.49 -11.64
CA ASP A 27 -12.15 -17.86 -11.56
C ASP A 27 -10.63 -17.82 -11.32
N TRP A 28 -10.16 -18.63 -10.37
CA TRP A 28 -8.74 -18.78 -10.06
C TRP A 28 -7.92 -19.18 -11.29
N THR A 29 -8.49 -19.96 -12.19
CA THR A 29 -7.85 -20.38 -13.45
C THR A 29 -7.58 -19.17 -14.33
N ILE A 30 -8.58 -18.30 -14.50
CA ILE A 30 -8.45 -17.07 -15.30
C ILE A 30 -7.41 -16.14 -14.67
N LEU A 31 -7.45 -15.96 -13.34
CA LEU A 31 -6.45 -15.17 -12.62
C LEU A 31 -5.04 -15.70 -12.82
N LEU A 32 -4.83 -17.02 -12.79
CA LEU A 32 -3.53 -17.63 -13.00
C LEU A 32 -2.99 -17.33 -14.40
N TYR A 33 -3.82 -17.50 -15.43
CA TYR A 33 -3.45 -17.19 -16.82
C TYR A 33 -3.24 -15.70 -17.08
N LEU A 34 -3.75 -14.80 -16.26
CA LEU A 34 -3.49 -13.37 -16.38
C LEU A 34 -2.24 -12.94 -15.58
N ILE A 35 -2.13 -13.38 -14.33
CA ILE A 35 -1.09 -12.95 -13.40
C ILE A 35 0.28 -13.45 -13.85
N ILE A 36 0.42 -14.73 -14.20
CA ILE A 36 1.73 -15.30 -14.55
C ILE A 36 2.36 -14.60 -15.76
N PRO A 37 1.70 -14.51 -16.94
CA PRO A 37 2.32 -13.83 -18.08
C PRO A 37 2.51 -12.35 -17.82
N SER A 38 1.57 -11.67 -17.15
CA SER A 38 1.74 -10.25 -16.80
C SER A 38 2.97 -10.03 -15.92
N PHE A 39 3.21 -10.91 -14.95
CA PHE A 39 4.37 -10.83 -14.06
C PHE A 39 5.68 -11.08 -14.81
N VAL A 40 5.71 -12.08 -15.71
CA VAL A 40 6.87 -12.35 -16.55
C VAL A 40 7.19 -11.14 -17.43
N ILE A 41 6.19 -10.60 -18.14
CA ILE A 41 6.34 -9.40 -18.97
C ILE A 41 6.83 -8.22 -18.13
N PHE A 42 6.23 -8.00 -16.96
CA PHE A 42 6.62 -6.92 -16.05
C PHE A 42 8.10 -7.02 -15.65
N ILE A 43 8.61 -8.21 -15.30
CA ILE A 43 10.02 -8.40 -14.95
C ILE A 43 10.94 -8.04 -16.12
N PHE A 44 10.63 -8.49 -17.33
CA PHE A 44 11.47 -8.19 -18.50
C PHE A 44 11.50 -6.69 -18.81
N ILE A 45 10.34 -6.02 -18.78
CA ILE A 45 10.24 -4.57 -18.98
C ILE A 45 10.97 -3.83 -17.86
N TYR A 46 10.73 -4.19 -16.60
CA TYR A 46 11.37 -3.54 -15.46
C TYR A 46 12.89 -3.70 -15.52
N ARG A 47 13.40 -4.89 -15.87
CA ARG A 47 14.84 -5.10 -16.09
C ARG A 47 15.38 -4.23 -17.22
N SER A 48 14.63 -4.05 -18.31
CA SER A 48 15.07 -3.22 -19.43
C SER A 48 15.28 -1.77 -19.01
N TRP A 49 14.48 -1.22 -18.09
CA TRP A 49 14.62 0.15 -17.58
C TRP A 49 15.91 0.39 -16.79
N TRP A 50 16.56 -0.66 -16.29
CA TRP A 50 17.88 -0.56 -15.65
C TRP A 50 19.04 -0.52 -16.66
N VAL A 51 18.80 -0.95 -17.90
CA VAL A 51 19.83 -0.99 -18.95
C VAL A 51 19.72 0.25 -19.83
N GLU A 52 18.50 0.56 -20.26
CA GLU A 52 18.18 1.71 -21.09
C GLU A 52 16.89 2.32 -20.56
N LEU A 53 16.99 3.55 -20.04
CA LEU A 53 15.80 4.23 -19.56
C LEU A 53 14.90 4.56 -20.75
N PRO A 54 13.59 4.33 -20.63
CA PRO A 54 12.69 4.72 -21.69
C PRO A 54 12.65 6.25 -21.79
N GLY A 55 12.61 6.79 -23.01
CA GLY A 55 12.71 8.24 -23.23
C GLY A 55 11.60 9.09 -22.57
N TRP A 56 10.50 8.50 -22.11
CA TRP A 56 9.50 9.21 -21.30
C TRP A 56 9.95 9.39 -19.85
N MET A 57 10.74 8.48 -19.27
CA MET A 57 11.32 8.62 -17.94
C MET A 57 12.43 9.68 -17.94
N GLU A 58 13.27 9.71 -18.96
CA GLU A 58 14.32 10.73 -19.08
C GLU A 58 13.75 12.16 -19.14
N LYS A 59 12.62 12.33 -19.83
CA LYS A 59 11.93 13.62 -19.95
C LYS A 59 11.05 13.92 -18.73
N MET A 60 10.90 13.00 -17.80
CA MET A 60 10.03 13.18 -16.63
C MET A 60 10.74 14.07 -15.61
N PRO A 61 10.22 15.28 -15.30
CA PRO A 61 10.73 16.07 -14.19
C PRO A 61 10.43 15.39 -12.86
N LEU A 62 11.35 15.54 -11.90
CA LEU A 62 11.23 15.00 -10.53
C LEU A 62 9.89 15.38 -9.87
N ASN A 63 9.38 16.58 -10.18
CA ASN A 63 8.10 17.09 -9.68
C ASN A 63 6.92 16.16 -9.98
N ILE A 64 6.93 15.45 -11.12
CA ILE A 64 5.87 14.49 -11.47
C ILE A 64 5.93 13.27 -10.54
N ALA A 65 7.12 12.75 -10.25
CA ALA A 65 7.28 11.65 -9.29
C ALA A 65 6.76 12.05 -7.91
N PHE A 66 7.07 13.26 -7.44
CA PHE A 66 6.54 13.80 -6.19
C PHE A 66 5.02 13.96 -6.22
N PHE A 67 4.46 14.49 -7.33
CA PHE A 67 3.03 14.68 -7.48
C PHE A 67 2.26 13.34 -7.47
N LEU A 68 2.77 12.31 -8.14
CA LEU A 68 2.17 10.98 -8.14
C LEU A 68 2.13 10.37 -6.74
N SER A 69 3.25 10.43 -6.01
CA SER A 69 3.31 9.95 -4.63
C SER A 69 2.42 10.78 -3.69
N TYR A 70 2.31 12.09 -3.92
CA TYR A 70 1.40 12.96 -3.17
C TYR A 70 -0.07 12.56 -3.34
N LEU A 71 -0.51 12.28 -4.59
CA LEU A 71 -1.87 11.81 -4.83
C LEU A 71 -2.17 10.48 -4.12
N LEU A 72 -1.16 9.60 -3.99
CA LEU A 72 -1.32 8.35 -3.24
C LEU A 72 -1.50 8.54 -1.74
N CYS A 73 -0.94 9.61 -1.16
CA CYS A 73 -1.20 9.96 0.25
C CYS A 73 -2.67 10.28 0.51
N TRP A 74 -3.40 10.77 -0.49
CA TRP A 74 -4.82 11.09 -0.34
C TRP A 74 -5.73 9.86 -0.37
N ALA A 75 -5.25 8.72 -0.88
CA ALA A 75 -6.01 7.48 -0.94
C ALA A 75 -6.10 6.76 0.42
N GLY A 76 -5.26 7.14 1.39
CA GLY A 76 -5.21 6.54 2.72
C GLY A 76 -6.51 6.71 3.50
N ASN A 77 -7.19 5.60 3.82
CA ASN A 77 -8.40 5.61 4.64
C ASN A 77 -8.14 5.01 6.02
N TYR A 78 -8.36 5.81 7.08
CA TYR A 78 -8.24 5.34 8.46
C TYR A 78 -9.38 4.38 8.82
N ARG A 79 -9.11 3.07 8.78
CA ARG A 79 -10.08 2.05 9.18
C ARG A 79 -9.95 1.74 10.67
N THR A 80 -10.93 2.19 11.45
CA THR A 80 -10.98 1.97 12.90
C THR A 80 -11.63 0.63 13.29
N PHE A 81 -12.28 -0.07 12.34
CA PHE A 81 -13.01 -1.33 12.54
C PHE A 81 -14.05 -1.27 13.68
N VAL A 82 -14.55 -0.06 13.97
CA VAL A 82 -15.67 0.16 14.88
C VAL A 82 -16.95 -0.17 14.12
N GLN A 83 -17.75 -1.08 14.68
CA GLN A 83 -19.04 -1.47 14.10
C GLN A 83 -20.15 -0.67 14.77
N GLU A 84 -21.22 -0.36 14.00
CA GLU A 84 -22.42 0.35 14.47
C GLU A 84 -22.95 -0.20 15.80
N ALA A 85 -23.04 -1.53 15.90
CA ALA A 85 -23.60 -2.25 17.05
C ALA A 85 -22.84 -2.04 18.38
N ASP A 86 -21.56 -1.64 18.34
CA ASP A 86 -20.71 -1.61 19.54
C ASP A 86 -20.33 -0.19 19.98
N LYS A 87 -20.79 0.84 19.27
CA LYS A 87 -20.40 2.24 19.53
C LYS A 87 -20.61 2.61 21.01
N VAL A 88 -21.78 2.27 21.58
CA VAL A 88 -22.13 2.57 22.98
C VAL A 88 -21.22 1.82 23.97
N PHE A 89 -20.86 0.57 23.67
CA PHE A 89 -19.95 -0.22 24.49
C PHE A 89 -18.52 0.33 24.46
N LEU A 90 -18.01 0.69 23.28
CA LEU A 90 -16.65 1.17 23.10
C LEU A 90 -16.44 2.56 23.71
N ILE A 91 -17.45 3.43 23.68
CA ILE A 91 -17.41 4.74 24.36
C ILE A 91 -17.25 4.57 25.88
N LYS A 92 -17.95 3.60 26.48
CA LYS A 92 -17.83 3.29 27.92
C LYS A 92 -16.49 2.66 28.30
N HIS A 93 -15.79 2.04 27.35
CA HIS A 93 -14.49 1.39 27.57
C HIS A 93 -13.35 2.07 26.79
N GLN A 94 -13.04 3.32 27.15
CA GLN A 94 -12.04 4.15 26.46
C GLN A 94 -10.66 3.48 26.25
N LYS A 95 -10.15 2.73 27.25
CA LYS A 95 -8.88 2.00 27.12
C LYS A 95 -8.91 0.96 26.00
N LEU A 96 -10.06 0.30 25.80
CA LEU A 96 -10.26 -0.66 24.72
C LEU A 96 -10.30 0.04 23.36
N PHE A 97 -11.07 1.13 23.28
CA PHE A 97 -11.21 1.95 22.08
C PHE A 97 -9.88 2.56 21.61
N LEU A 98 -9.11 3.17 22.51
CA LEU A 98 -7.79 3.74 22.19
C LEU A 98 -6.83 2.67 21.67
N ARG A 99 -6.87 1.46 22.26
CA ARG A 99 -6.03 0.35 21.79
C ARG A 99 -6.45 -0.12 20.40
N MET A 100 -7.75 -0.21 20.10
CA MET A 100 -8.23 -0.51 18.75
C MET A 100 -7.81 0.56 17.75
N LYS A 101 -7.95 1.85 18.10
CA LYS A 101 -7.54 2.97 17.26
C LYS A 101 -6.04 2.93 16.95
N LYS A 102 -5.19 2.64 17.95
CA LYS A 102 -3.73 2.47 17.73
C LYS A 102 -3.44 1.39 16.69
N TRP A 103 -4.09 0.22 16.78
CA TRP A 103 -3.88 -0.85 15.81
C TRP A 103 -4.46 -0.53 14.43
N GLY A 104 -5.61 0.14 14.35
CA GLY A 104 -6.15 0.65 13.08
C GLY A 104 -5.22 1.66 12.41
N TYR A 105 -4.60 2.55 13.19
CA TYR A 105 -3.59 3.48 12.70
C TYR A 105 -2.34 2.75 12.18
N VAL A 106 -1.77 1.83 12.96
CA VAL A 106 -0.62 1.01 12.53
C VAL A 106 -0.92 0.24 11.25
N TYR A 107 -2.11 -0.37 11.17
CA TYR A 107 -2.53 -1.07 9.96
C TYR A 107 -2.63 -0.15 8.74
N SER A 108 -3.20 1.05 8.93
CA SER A 108 -3.32 2.05 7.86
C SER A 108 -1.94 2.56 7.41
N LEU A 109 -1.03 2.81 8.35
CA LEU A 109 0.37 3.17 8.05
C LEU A 109 1.11 2.07 7.29
N ILE A 110 0.94 0.80 7.66
CA ILE A 110 1.55 -0.32 6.94
C ILE A 110 1.02 -0.36 5.50
N PHE A 111 -0.29 -0.20 5.32
CA PHE A 111 -0.89 -0.20 3.98
C PHE A 111 -0.40 0.98 3.14
N GLN A 112 -0.31 2.18 3.72
CA GLN A 112 0.28 3.35 3.09
C GLN A 112 1.76 3.11 2.73
N GLY A 113 2.54 2.53 3.65
CA GLY A 113 3.93 2.14 3.44
C GLY A 113 4.10 1.17 2.28
N VAL A 114 3.24 0.16 2.16
CA VAL A 114 3.26 -0.76 1.02
C VAL A 114 2.94 -0.04 -0.28
N ALA A 115 1.92 0.83 -0.30
CA ALA A 115 1.54 1.58 -1.49
C ALA A 115 2.67 2.51 -1.98
N VAL A 116 3.27 3.29 -1.08
CA VAL A 116 4.42 4.15 -1.38
C VAL A 116 5.64 3.31 -1.80
N GLY A 117 5.89 2.20 -1.10
CA GLY A 117 6.98 1.28 -1.42
C GLY A 117 6.87 0.68 -2.83
N ILE A 118 5.66 0.34 -3.28
CA ILE A 118 5.42 -0.13 -4.66
C ILE A 118 5.76 0.96 -5.67
N VAL A 119 5.40 2.22 -5.42
CA VAL A 119 5.72 3.33 -6.33
C VAL A 119 7.21 3.60 -6.38
N ILE A 120 7.89 3.63 -5.24
CA ILE A 120 9.35 3.76 -5.21
C ILE A 120 10.01 2.59 -5.92
N PHE A 121 9.51 1.37 -5.76
CA PHE A 121 10.03 0.20 -6.46
C PHE A 121 9.89 0.35 -7.99
N ILE A 122 8.73 0.79 -8.49
CA ILE A 122 8.53 1.02 -9.92
C ILE A 122 9.45 2.14 -10.45
N LEU A 123 9.65 3.20 -9.67
CA LEU A 123 10.47 4.36 -10.04
C LEU A 123 11.96 4.22 -9.65
N LEU A 124 12.36 3.10 -9.06
CA LEU A 124 13.73 2.86 -8.61
C LEU A 124 14.78 3.09 -9.70
N PRO A 125 14.65 2.53 -10.93
CA PRO A 125 15.63 2.78 -11.99
C PRO A 125 15.75 4.27 -12.34
N TYR A 126 14.65 5.02 -12.33
CA TYR A 126 14.66 6.46 -12.58
C TYR A 126 15.38 7.24 -11.47
N PHE A 127 15.15 6.88 -10.21
CA PHE A 127 15.83 7.54 -9.09
C PHE A 127 17.33 7.27 -9.10
N VAL A 128 17.75 6.03 -9.37
CA VAL A 128 19.17 5.65 -9.31
C VAL A 128 19.94 6.10 -10.55
N GLU A 129 19.46 5.77 -11.76
CA GLU A 129 20.24 5.97 -13.00
C GLU A 129 20.17 7.42 -13.52
N TYR A 130 18.98 8.04 -13.48
CA TYR A 130 18.79 9.38 -14.06
C TYR A 130 18.93 10.50 -13.03
N SER A 131 18.25 10.37 -11.88
CA SER A 131 18.26 11.41 -10.85
C SER A 131 19.48 11.31 -9.92
N ALA A 132 20.28 10.24 -10.04
CA ALA A 132 21.45 9.95 -9.20
C ALA A 132 21.16 10.02 -7.69
N PHE A 133 19.98 9.56 -7.27
CA PHE A 133 19.58 9.58 -5.87
C PHE A 133 20.41 8.59 -5.04
N THR A 134 20.94 9.07 -3.93
CA THR A 134 21.58 8.21 -2.94
C THR A 134 20.53 7.38 -2.19
N ALA A 135 20.89 6.20 -1.68
CA ALA A 135 20.02 5.37 -0.84
C ALA A 135 19.35 6.15 0.31
N THR A 136 20.07 7.09 0.92
CA THR A 136 19.54 7.96 1.97
C THR A 136 18.39 8.85 1.48
N GLN A 137 18.48 9.39 0.26
CA GLN A 137 17.43 10.22 -0.32
C GLN A 137 16.18 9.40 -0.62
N ILE A 138 16.34 8.16 -1.08
CA ILE A 138 15.22 7.22 -1.31
C ILE A 138 14.53 6.88 0.02
N ILE A 139 15.29 6.65 1.09
CA ILE A 139 14.73 6.39 2.43
C ILE A 139 13.98 7.62 2.96
N VAL A 140 14.55 8.82 2.81
CA VAL A 140 13.90 10.07 3.21
C VAL A 140 12.61 10.29 2.41
N TYR A 141 12.64 10.06 1.10
CA TYR A 141 11.44 10.11 0.25
C TYR A 141 10.36 9.14 0.74
N PHE A 142 10.74 7.89 1.03
CA PHE A 142 9.81 6.90 1.58
C PHE A 142 9.19 7.38 2.89
N ILE A 143 9.99 7.82 3.84
CA ILE A 143 9.51 8.29 5.15
C ILE A 143 8.58 9.50 4.98
N PHE A 144 8.92 10.44 4.10
CA PHE A 144 8.14 11.66 3.85
C PHE A 144 6.72 11.36 3.34
N PHE A 145 6.53 10.32 2.52
CA PHE A 145 5.20 9.98 1.98
C PHE A 145 4.42 8.97 2.83
N VAL A 146 5.07 8.33 3.81
CA VAL A 146 4.43 7.35 4.70
C VAL A 146 3.92 7.97 5.99
N ILE A 147 4.62 9.00 6.51
CA ILE A 147 4.29 9.69 7.77
C ILE A 147 3.51 10.96 7.47
#